data_AF-A0A0Q5CN77-F1
#
_entry.id   AF-A0A0Q5CN77-F1
#
_cell.length_a   1.000
_cell.length_b   1.000
_cell.length_c   1.000
_cell.angle_alpha   90.00
_cell.angle_beta   90.00
_cell.angle_gamma   90.00
#
_symmetry.space_group_name_H-M   'P 1'
#
loop_
_entity.id
_entity.type
_entity.pdbx_description
1 polymer ?
#
loop_
_entity_poly.entity_id
_entity_poly.type
_entity_poly.pdbx_seq_one_letter_code
_entity_poly.pdbx_strand_id
1 'polypeptide(L)'
;MRSNSKLKRASGVVSKCSSRVAASGKQAHSFFLGGEKHTIFTNDELSPLTDGDRVHFDYDVRRLKNAYRTEYNAVVQDSLVIDVPGEAGEDVAGEVYVLSNPSMAGLLKVGCTQDTGLKRAAELSSVTSVPTKFHVEWSLAIIGDPRSVEQRAHALLASKRAGKEFFRVTLEEAKSAIIRSFSELYPERAAFMDAAFAKRAEAELARRADLALQAERRAQEKAEEAERRAFEESVEGRWLTQGTCCLVIRRFTSEPNREFPSFFGKLFGKRYDDYFEFKITPGVNGDQVAWTVSAQGRVSEGSVYKTEVFPTYDKAVATMERWRSDFGVPNVSAVTEIPNVMLETPPALPAGVHNPRYIHEVSSISEFIVRVPPPRPRRSRY
;
A
#
# COMPACT_ATOMS: atom_id res chain seq x y z
N MET A 1 34.77 -14.25 4.74
CA MET A 1 34.97 -15.32 3.75
C MET A 1 33.69 -15.49 2.94
N ARG A 2 33.63 -14.95 1.70
CA ARG A 2 32.49 -15.18 0.81
C ARG A 2 32.56 -16.65 0.37
N SER A 3 31.50 -17.41 0.66
CA SER A 3 31.27 -18.73 0.07
C SER A 3 31.53 -18.62 -1.43
N ASN A 4 32.48 -19.41 -1.94
CA ASN A 4 32.85 -19.46 -3.34
C ASN A 4 31.75 -20.22 -4.13
N SER A 5 30.50 -19.76 -4.04
CA SER A 5 29.42 -20.35 -4.82
C SER A 5 29.68 -19.98 -6.27
N LYS A 6 29.90 -21.01 -7.07
CA LYS A 6 30.16 -20.89 -8.49
C LYS A 6 28.89 -20.35 -9.14
N LEU A 7 28.94 -19.10 -9.61
CA LEU A 7 27.85 -18.50 -10.38
C LEU A 7 27.47 -19.45 -11.53
N LYS A 8 26.17 -19.69 -11.66
CA LYS A 8 25.57 -20.44 -12.75
C LYS A 8 25.00 -19.46 -13.77
N ARG A 9 24.78 -19.92 -15.00
CA ARG A 9 24.18 -19.14 -16.08
C ARG A 9 22.88 -19.76 -16.53
N ALA A 10 21.92 -18.93 -16.85
CA ALA A 10 20.66 -19.34 -17.45
C ALA A 10 20.33 -18.43 -18.64
N SER A 11 19.61 -19.01 -19.60
CA SER A 11 19.02 -18.29 -20.72
C SER A 11 17.71 -18.96 -21.12
N GLY A 12 16.71 -18.19 -21.53
CA GLY A 12 15.44 -18.75 -21.98
C GLY A 12 14.34 -17.71 -22.05
N VAL A 13 13.11 -18.20 -22.21
CA VAL A 13 11.89 -17.38 -22.26
C VAL A 13 11.27 -17.29 -20.86
N VAL A 14 11.04 -16.07 -20.42
CA VAL A 14 10.44 -15.71 -19.14
C VAL A 14 8.96 -16.07 -19.12
N SER A 15 8.51 -16.66 -18.02
CA SER A 15 7.09 -16.96 -17.78
C SER A 15 6.74 -16.84 -16.30
N LYS A 16 5.45 -16.67 -15.98
CA LYS A 16 4.93 -16.68 -14.61
C LYS A 16 5.61 -15.62 -13.72
N CYS A 17 5.82 -14.42 -14.26
CA CYS A 17 6.32 -13.27 -13.51
C CYS A 17 5.39 -12.94 -12.32
N SER A 18 6.00 -12.70 -11.16
CA SER A 18 5.30 -12.31 -9.93
C SER A 18 6.20 -11.47 -9.06
N SER A 19 5.63 -10.52 -8.32
CA SER A 19 6.39 -9.62 -7.44
C SER A 19 5.83 -9.66 -6.02
N ARG A 20 6.71 -9.57 -5.03
CA ARG A 20 6.33 -9.45 -3.62
C ARG A 20 7.40 -8.71 -2.84
N VAL A 21 7.00 -8.10 -1.73
CA VAL A 21 7.95 -7.54 -0.75
C VAL A 21 8.57 -8.70 0.05
N ALA A 22 9.90 -8.81 0.00
CA ALA A 22 10.65 -9.78 0.79
C ALA A 22 10.78 -9.32 2.25
N ALA A 23 11.12 -10.25 3.16
CA ALA A 23 11.35 -9.94 4.57
C ALA A 23 12.48 -8.90 4.81
N SER A 24 13.37 -8.72 3.83
CA SER A 24 14.40 -7.67 3.85
C SER A 24 13.87 -6.28 3.49
N GLY A 25 12.59 -6.13 3.14
CA GLY A 25 11.99 -4.89 2.62
C GLY A 25 12.22 -4.66 1.12
N LYS A 26 13.11 -5.44 0.48
CA LYS A 26 13.35 -5.38 -0.97
C LYS A 26 12.23 -6.05 -1.75
N GLN A 27 12.05 -5.64 -3.00
CA GLN A 27 11.16 -6.30 -3.93
C GLN A 27 11.83 -7.58 -4.45
N ALA A 28 11.08 -8.67 -4.46
CA ALA A 28 11.49 -9.96 -4.98
C ALA A 28 10.62 -10.31 -6.19
N HIS A 29 11.17 -10.08 -7.38
CA HIS A 29 10.51 -10.44 -8.64
C HIS A 29 10.92 -11.85 -9.03
N SER A 30 9.95 -12.75 -8.97
CA SER A 30 10.14 -14.15 -9.34
C SER A 30 9.60 -14.41 -10.74
N PHE A 31 10.29 -15.27 -11.48
CA PHE A 31 9.89 -15.71 -12.80
C PHE A 31 10.42 -17.11 -13.07
N PHE A 32 9.96 -17.74 -14.15
CA PHE A 32 10.35 -19.08 -14.54
C PHE A 32 11.05 -19.10 -15.90
N LEU A 33 12.10 -19.92 -16.01
CA LEU A 33 12.74 -20.32 -17.26
C LEU A 33 12.70 -21.84 -17.36
N GLY A 34 12.03 -22.40 -18.38
CA GLY A 34 12.01 -23.85 -18.61
C GLY A 34 11.53 -24.69 -17.40
N GLY A 35 10.68 -24.12 -16.54
CA GLY A 35 10.19 -24.78 -15.32
C GLY A 35 11.00 -24.51 -14.05
N GLU A 36 12.20 -23.93 -14.16
CA GLU A 36 13.00 -23.51 -13.00
C GLU A 36 12.62 -22.09 -12.56
N LYS A 37 12.45 -21.90 -11.25
CA LYS A 37 12.13 -20.59 -10.67
C LYS A 37 13.40 -19.81 -10.36
N HIS A 38 13.45 -18.56 -10.83
CA HIS A 38 14.48 -17.59 -10.53
C HIS A 38 13.89 -16.39 -9.80
N THR A 39 14.70 -15.67 -9.05
CA THR A 39 14.26 -14.47 -8.32
C THR A 39 15.33 -13.39 -8.38
N ILE A 40 14.94 -12.21 -8.85
CA ILE A 40 15.75 -10.99 -8.80
C ILE A 40 15.28 -10.12 -7.64
N PHE A 41 16.23 -9.57 -6.88
CA PHE A 41 15.96 -8.73 -5.72
C PHE A 41 16.39 -7.29 -5.99
N THR A 42 15.44 -6.37 -6.02
CA THR A 42 15.66 -4.96 -6.35
C THR A 42 14.98 -4.06 -5.31
N ASN A 43 15.21 -2.75 -5.40
CA ASN A 43 14.40 -1.75 -4.68
C ASN A 43 13.27 -1.20 -5.55
N ASP A 44 13.20 -1.63 -6.82
CA ASP A 44 12.19 -1.16 -7.77
C ASP A 44 10.91 -1.98 -7.57
N GLU A 45 9.75 -1.31 -7.55
CA GLU A 45 8.46 -1.99 -7.43
C GLU A 45 8.06 -2.71 -8.72
N LEU A 46 8.60 -2.28 -9.85
CA LEU A 46 8.36 -2.89 -11.14
C LEU A 46 9.40 -3.98 -11.41
N SER A 47 8.90 -5.16 -11.78
CA SER A 47 9.74 -6.23 -12.31
C SER A 47 10.42 -5.74 -13.58
N PRO A 48 11.74 -5.91 -13.73
CA PRO A 48 12.45 -5.58 -14.97
C PRO A 48 12.08 -6.50 -16.13
N LEU A 49 11.40 -7.62 -15.85
CA LEU A 49 11.00 -8.65 -16.79
C LEU A 49 9.48 -8.79 -16.86
N THR A 50 9.02 -9.14 -18.05
CA THR A 50 7.63 -9.49 -18.39
C THR A 50 7.59 -10.89 -19.00
N ASP A 51 6.42 -11.53 -18.92
CA ASP A 51 6.23 -12.83 -19.58
C ASP A 51 6.46 -12.70 -21.09
N GLY A 52 7.17 -13.67 -21.67
CA GLY A 52 7.58 -13.68 -23.07
C GLY A 52 9.00 -13.16 -23.32
N ASP A 53 9.62 -12.43 -22.40
CA ASP A 53 10.98 -11.92 -22.61
C ASP A 53 11.98 -13.07 -22.79
N ARG A 54 12.81 -13.00 -23.82
CA ARG A 54 13.99 -13.85 -23.93
C ARG A 54 15.15 -13.16 -23.24
N VAL A 55 15.77 -13.85 -22.29
CA VAL A 55 16.78 -13.28 -21.42
C VAL A 55 17.97 -14.22 -21.23
N HIS A 56 19.09 -13.65 -20.79
CA HIS A 56 20.16 -14.39 -20.15
C HIS A 56 20.70 -13.65 -18.92
N PHE A 57 21.24 -14.42 -17.98
CA PHE A 57 21.82 -13.88 -16.73
C PHE A 57 22.69 -14.90 -15.99
N ASP A 58 23.54 -14.39 -15.10
CA ASP A 58 24.18 -15.14 -14.03
C ASP A 58 23.25 -15.24 -12.81
N TYR A 59 23.31 -16.35 -12.09
CA TYR A 59 22.59 -16.56 -10.83
C TYR A 59 23.39 -17.41 -9.84
N ASP A 60 23.06 -17.24 -8.57
CA ASP A 60 23.62 -17.98 -7.45
C ASP A 60 22.53 -18.81 -6.77
N VAL A 61 22.86 -20.04 -6.36
CA VAL A 61 21.91 -20.87 -5.58
C VAL A 61 22.09 -20.53 -4.11
N ARG A 62 21.09 -19.85 -3.55
CA ARG A 62 21.07 -19.40 -2.16
C ARG A 62 20.10 -20.21 -1.34
N ARG A 63 20.30 -20.25 -0.03
CA ARG A 63 19.40 -20.92 0.92
C ARG A 63 18.66 -19.91 1.76
N LEU A 64 17.36 -20.11 1.91
CA LEU A 64 16.56 -19.35 2.85
C LEU A 64 17.03 -19.64 4.29
N LYS A 65 16.95 -18.63 5.14
CA LYS A 65 17.17 -18.77 6.60
C LYS A 65 15.92 -19.32 7.29
N ASN A 66 15.33 -20.39 6.75
CA ASN A 66 14.22 -21.11 7.34
C ASN A 66 14.70 -22.49 7.85
N ALA A 67 13.87 -23.16 8.66
CA ALA A 67 14.20 -24.48 9.22
C ALA A 67 14.57 -25.51 8.12
N TYR A 68 13.91 -25.43 6.98
CA TYR A 68 14.09 -26.33 5.84
C TYR A 68 15.26 -25.96 4.91
N ARG A 69 15.92 -24.82 5.14
CA ARG A 69 17.01 -24.25 4.32
C ARG A 69 16.75 -24.32 2.81
N THR A 70 15.52 -24.01 2.40
CA THR A 70 15.06 -24.13 1.02
C THR A 70 15.97 -23.36 0.06
N GLU A 71 16.40 -24.01 -1.01
CA GLU A 71 17.23 -23.40 -2.05
C GLU A 71 16.40 -22.53 -3.00
N TYR A 72 16.98 -21.44 -3.50
CA TYR A 72 16.41 -20.59 -4.52
C TYR A 72 17.49 -20.01 -5.43
N ASN A 73 17.15 -19.82 -6.70
CA ASN A 73 18.04 -19.25 -7.70
C ASN A 73 17.97 -17.71 -7.64
N ALA A 74 18.99 -17.09 -7.06
CA ALA A 74 19.10 -15.64 -6.93
C ALA A 74 19.84 -15.04 -8.13
N VAL A 75 19.13 -14.27 -8.95
CA VAL A 75 19.69 -13.60 -10.14
C VAL A 75 20.70 -12.53 -9.72
N VAL A 76 21.84 -12.46 -10.42
CA VAL A 76 22.79 -11.35 -10.33
C VAL A 76 22.26 -10.23 -11.21
N GLN A 77 21.72 -9.18 -10.59
CA GLN A 77 21.00 -8.10 -11.27
C GLN A 77 21.78 -7.51 -12.47
N ASP A 78 23.06 -7.18 -12.27
CA ASP A 78 23.87 -6.51 -13.30
C ASP A 78 24.24 -7.41 -14.49
N SER A 79 23.96 -8.72 -14.40
CA SER A 79 24.18 -9.67 -15.49
C SER A 79 22.92 -9.93 -16.33
N LEU A 80 21.77 -9.40 -15.91
CA LEU A 80 20.51 -9.62 -16.61
C LEU A 80 20.45 -8.81 -17.89
N VAL A 81 20.27 -9.53 -19.00
CA VAL A 81 20.11 -8.95 -20.33
C VAL A 81 18.82 -9.48 -20.94
N ILE A 82 18.05 -8.59 -21.55
CA ILE A 82 16.89 -8.92 -22.36
C ILE A 82 17.36 -8.99 -23.81
N ASP A 83 17.45 -10.20 -24.34
CA ASP A 83 17.88 -10.45 -25.71
C ASP A 83 16.77 -10.10 -26.70
N VAL A 84 15.53 -10.47 -26.36
CA VAL A 84 14.35 -10.21 -27.18
C VAL A 84 13.16 -9.87 -26.27
N PRO A 85 12.53 -8.70 -26.44
CA PRO A 85 11.30 -8.37 -25.73
C PRO A 85 10.19 -9.37 -26.05
N GLY A 86 9.36 -9.74 -25.08
CA GLY A 86 8.21 -10.62 -25.33
C GLY A 86 7.25 -10.09 -26.41
N GLU A 87 7.25 -8.77 -26.62
CA GLU A 87 6.49 -8.09 -27.67
C GLU A 87 6.92 -8.44 -29.10
N ALA A 88 8.15 -8.95 -29.28
CA ALA A 88 8.71 -9.30 -30.60
C ALA A 88 8.25 -10.69 -31.11
N GLY A 89 7.62 -11.53 -30.28
CA GLY A 89 7.12 -12.85 -30.68
C GLY A 89 8.20 -13.94 -30.84
N GLU A 90 7.78 -15.17 -31.20
CA GLU A 90 8.56 -16.41 -31.10
C GLU A 90 9.53 -16.73 -32.26
N ASP A 91 9.74 -15.83 -33.22
CA ASP A 91 10.48 -16.12 -34.47
C ASP A 91 12.03 -16.08 -34.36
N VAL A 92 12.58 -16.25 -33.16
CA VAL A 92 14.05 -16.29 -32.95
C VAL A 92 14.58 -17.65 -33.38
N ALA A 93 15.30 -17.67 -34.50
CA ALA A 93 15.86 -18.91 -35.08
C ALA A 93 17.21 -19.33 -34.47
N GLY A 94 17.85 -18.41 -33.73
CA GLY A 94 19.13 -18.65 -33.07
C GLY A 94 19.85 -17.36 -32.73
N GLU A 95 21.14 -17.48 -32.40
CA GLU A 95 21.98 -16.35 -31.97
C GLU A 95 23.29 -16.32 -32.76
N VAL A 96 23.78 -15.11 -33.02
CA VAL A 96 25.18 -14.87 -33.38
C VAL A 96 25.89 -14.30 -32.16
N TYR A 97 26.99 -14.92 -31.75
CA TYR A 97 27.67 -14.64 -30.49
C TYR A 97 29.14 -14.27 -30.70
N VAL A 98 29.69 -13.60 -29.69
CA VAL A 98 31.10 -13.25 -29.55
C VAL A 98 31.63 -13.93 -28.28
N LEU A 99 32.62 -14.81 -28.42
CA LEU A 99 33.27 -15.46 -27.29
C LEU A 99 34.71 -14.97 -27.10
N SER A 100 35.10 -14.79 -25.86
CA SER A 100 36.50 -14.65 -25.44
C SER A 100 37.00 -15.93 -24.79
N ASN A 101 38.32 -16.10 -24.73
CA ASN A 101 38.97 -17.18 -24.00
C ASN A 101 40.26 -16.63 -23.37
N PRO A 102 40.49 -16.77 -22.05
CA PRO A 102 41.69 -16.24 -21.39
C PRO A 102 43.01 -16.75 -21.98
N SER A 103 43.05 -17.98 -22.48
CA SER A 103 44.22 -18.55 -23.15
C SER A 103 44.44 -18.04 -24.58
N MET A 104 43.51 -17.23 -25.11
CA MET A 104 43.54 -16.66 -26.46
C MET A 104 43.37 -15.13 -26.38
N ALA A 105 44.18 -14.48 -25.55
CA ALA A 105 44.10 -13.03 -25.33
C ALA A 105 44.19 -12.23 -26.64
N GLY A 106 43.32 -11.24 -26.80
CA GLY A 106 43.24 -10.40 -28.01
C GLY A 106 42.58 -11.05 -29.22
N LEU A 107 42.03 -12.27 -29.08
CA LEU A 107 41.24 -12.95 -30.10
C LEU A 107 39.80 -13.15 -29.62
N LEU A 108 38.86 -12.78 -30.48
CA LEU A 108 37.45 -13.05 -30.28
C LEU A 108 36.96 -14.06 -31.31
N LYS A 109 36.15 -15.01 -30.85
CA LYS A 109 35.45 -15.95 -31.71
C LYS A 109 34.09 -15.38 -32.06
N VAL A 110 33.78 -15.25 -33.35
CA VAL A 110 32.43 -14.91 -33.82
C VAL A 110 31.80 -16.19 -34.37
N GLY A 111 30.66 -16.60 -33.83
CA GLY A 111 29.98 -17.81 -34.27
C GLY A 111 28.47 -17.71 -34.19
N CYS A 112 27.75 -18.71 -34.74
CA CYS A 112 26.30 -18.83 -34.55
C CYS A 112 25.86 -20.15 -33.92
N THR A 113 24.61 -20.19 -33.46
CA THR A 113 23.93 -21.39 -32.95
C THR A 113 22.41 -21.25 -33.14
N GLN A 114 21.69 -22.38 -33.25
CA GLN A 114 20.21 -22.44 -33.21
C GLN A 114 19.67 -22.46 -31.77
N ASP A 115 20.55 -22.77 -30.81
CA ASP A 115 20.32 -22.73 -29.38
C ASP A 115 20.73 -21.35 -28.83
N THR A 116 21.35 -21.28 -27.65
CA THR A 116 21.92 -20.05 -27.08
C THR A 116 23.44 -20.07 -27.11
N GLY A 117 24.06 -18.90 -27.23
CA GLY A 117 25.52 -18.73 -27.21
C GLY A 117 26.13 -19.27 -25.92
N LEU A 118 25.38 -19.25 -24.82
CA LEU A 118 25.78 -19.83 -23.54
C LEU A 118 25.94 -21.35 -23.58
N LYS A 119 24.96 -22.07 -24.15
CA LYS A 119 25.08 -23.53 -24.35
C LYS A 119 26.29 -23.84 -25.21
N ARG A 120 26.45 -23.08 -26.30
CA ARG A 120 27.55 -23.29 -27.24
C ARG A 120 28.94 -23.03 -26.61
N ALA A 121 29.06 -21.99 -25.78
CA ALA A 121 30.28 -21.72 -25.04
C ALA A 121 30.62 -22.86 -24.05
N ALA A 122 29.61 -23.43 -23.38
CA ALA A 122 29.80 -24.56 -22.48
C ALA A 122 30.26 -25.82 -23.22
N GLU A 123 29.64 -26.14 -24.36
CA GLU A 123 30.05 -27.25 -25.24
C GLU A 123 31.51 -27.12 -25.68
N LEU A 124 31.90 -25.95 -26.22
CA LEU A 124 33.27 -25.71 -26.68
C LEU A 124 34.28 -25.77 -25.53
N SER A 125 33.88 -25.33 -24.34
CA SER A 125 34.72 -25.39 -23.14
C SER A 125 34.88 -26.79 -22.54
N SER A 126 34.08 -27.76 -22.98
CA SER A 126 34.15 -29.15 -22.50
C SER A 126 35.15 -30.00 -23.27
N VAL A 127 35.63 -29.51 -24.42
CA VAL A 127 36.60 -30.20 -25.26
C VAL A 127 37.97 -30.17 -24.59
N THR A 128 38.63 -31.33 -24.48
CA THR A 128 39.91 -31.51 -23.78
C THR A 128 41.08 -30.70 -24.36
N SER A 129 40.97 -30.26 -25.62
CA SER A 129 41.99 -29.46 -26.31
C SER A 129 41.91 -27.96 -26.02
N VAL A 130 40.96 -27.50 -25.19
CA VAL A 130 40.78 -26.09 -24.85
C VAL A 130 41.29 -25.81 -23.41
N PRO A 131 42.38 -25.04 -23.22
CA PRO A 131 43.04 -24.92 -21.91
C PRO A 131 42.23 -24.15 -20.86
N THR A 132 41.45 -23.15 -21.28
CA THR A 132 40.56 -22.36 -20.41
C THR A 132 39.19 -22.20 -21.04
N LYS A 133 38.15 -22.00 -20.24
CA LYS A 133 36.77 -21.90 -20.73
C LYS A 133 36.55 -20.67 -21.62
N PHE A 134 35.63 -20.81 -22.58
CA PHE A 134 35.08 -19.69 -23.32
C PHE A 134 34.07 -18.92 -22.47
N HIS A 135 34.07 -17.59 -22.62
CA HIS A 135 33.08 -16.70 -22.03
C HIS A 135 32.30 -16.03 -23.16
N VAL A 136 30.97 -16.01 -23.05
CA VAL A 136 30.14 -15.17 -23.92
C VAL A 136 30.33 -13.73 -23.48
N GLU A 137 30.88 -12.92 -24.38
CA GLU A 137 31.04 -11.47 -24.18
C GLU A 137 29.80 -10.71 -24.67
N TRP A 138 29.15 -11.24 -25.72
CA TRP A 138 27.96 -10.67 -26.31
C TRP A 138 27.26 -11.67 -27.25
N SER A 139 25.96 -11.51 -27.44
CA SER A 139 25.17 -12.23 -28.43
C SER A 139 24.04 -11.35 -28.97
N LEU A 140 23.63 -11.63 -30.20
CA LEU A 140 22.47 -11.05 -30.85
C LEU A 140 21.51 -12.16 -31.26
N ALA A 141 20.29 -12.10 -30.75
CA ALA A 141 19.20 -12.93 -31.21
C ALA A 141 18.84 -12.57 -32.65
N ILE A 142 18.73 -13.58 -33.51
CA ILE A 142 18.46 -13.41 -34.94
C ILE A 142 17.08 -13.96 -35.26
N ILE A 143 16.21 -13.06 -35.73
CA ILE A 143 14.98 -13.41 -36.43
C ILE A 143 15.38 -13.59 -37.90
N GLY A 144 15.74 -14.78 -38.35
CA GLY A 144 16.42 -14.95 -39.64
C GLY A 144 17.18 -16.25 -39.76
N ASP A 145 18.17 -16.28 -40.65
CA ASP A 145 19.20 -17.33 -40.63
C ASP A 145 20.45 -16.81 -39.90
N PRO A 146 20.72 -17.26 -38.66
CA PRO A 146 21.93 -16.87 -37.92
C PRO A 146 23.22 -17.17 -38.68
N ARG A 147 23.24 -18.21 -39.52
CA ARG A 147 24.41 -18.61 -40.28
C ARG A 147 24.74 -17.62 -41.39
N SER A 148 23.73 -17.12 -42.10
CA SER A 148 23.90 -16.05 -43.10
C SER A 148 24.46 -14.78 -42.47
N VAL A 149 23.96 -14.40 -41.28
CA VAL A 149 24.47 -13.24 -40.52
C VAL A 149 25.92 -13.46 -40.07
N GLU A 150 26.25 -14.63 -39.53
CA GLU A 150 27.62 -15.00 -39.15
C GLU A 150 28.58 -14.88 -40.33
N GLN A 151 28.24 -15.46 -41.49
CA GLN A 151 29.10 -15.44 -42.68
C GLN A 151 29.34 -14.02 -43.19
N ARG A 152 28.29 -13.17 -43.18
CA ARG A 152 28.43 -11.76 -43.55
C ARG A 152 29.32 -11.01 -42.55
N ALA A 153 29.16 -11.25 -41.25
CA ALA A 153 30.00 -10.64 -40.22
C ALA A 153 31.46 -11.08 -40.39
N HIS A 154 31.70 -12.37 -40.66
CA HIS A 154 33.03 -12.90 -40.97
C HIS A 154 33.64 -12.24 -42.21
N ALA A 155 32.85 -11.95 -43.24
CA ALA A 155 33.32 -11.23 -44.43
C ALA A 155 33.71 -9.78 -44.11
N LEU A 156 32.90 -9.07 -43.31
CA LEU A 156 33.23 -7.72 -42.84
C LEU A 156 34.50 -7.68 -41.99
N LEU A 157 34.76 -8.74 -41.21
CA LEU A 157 35.93 -8.87 -40.34
C LEU A 157 37.14 -9.55 -41.01
N ALA A 158 37.07 -9.86 -42.31
CA ALA A 158 38.05 -10.70 -42.99
C ALA A 158 39.49 -10.17 -42.92
N SER A 159 39.69 -8.85 -42.95
CA SER A 159 41.00 -8.21 -42.85
C SER A 159 41.69 -8.42 -41.50
N LYS A 160 40.92 -8.77 -40.45
CA LYS A 160 41.41 -9.01 -39.08
C LYS A 160 41.31 -10.48 -38.67
N ARG A 161 41.06 -11.38 -39.61
CA ARG A 161 40.88 -12.81 -39.37
C ARG A 161 42.22 -13.47 -39.01
N ALA A 162 42.27 -14.17 -37.89
CA ALA A 162 43.44 -14.91 -37.40
C ALA A 162 43.25 -16.44 -37.40
N GLY A 163 42.03 -16.91 -37.62
CA GLY A 163 41.67 -18.32 -37.80
C GLY A 163 40.30 -18.43 -38.45
N LYS A 164 39.78 -19.65 -38.66
CA LYS A 164 38.50 -19.85 -39.39
C LYS A 164 37.37 -18.95 -38.86
N GLU A 165 37.21 -18.89 -37.54
CA GLU A 165 36.13 -18.17 -36.84
C GLU A 165 36.69 -17.22 -35.76
N PHE A 166 37.99 -16.89 -35.82
CA PHE A 166 38.71 -16.08 -34.82
C PHE A 166 39.27 -14.80 -35.43
N PHE A 167 39.12 -13.68 -34.72
CA PHE A 167 39.42 -12.35 -35.23
C PHE A 167 40.17 -11.52 -34.19
N ARG A 168 41.16 -10.73 -34.63
CA ARG A 168 41.88 -9.73 -33.83
C ARG A 168 41.12 -8.41 -33.86
N VAL A 169 40.02 -8.36 -33.12
CA VAL A 169 39.06 -7.25 -33.09
C VAL A 169 38.72 -6.89 -31.65
N THR A 170 38.29 -5.66 -31.43
CA THR A 170 37.65 -5.31 -30.16
C THR A 170 36.23 -5.87 -30.10
N LEU A 171 35.65 -5.94 -28.90
CA LEU A 171 34.26 -6.37 -28.74
C LEU A 171 33.30 -5.48 -29.53
N GLU A 172 33.51 -4.16 -29.52
CA GLU A 172 32.68 -3.21 -30.25
C GLU A 172 32.79 -3.36 -31.77
N GLU A 173 33.97 -3.69 -32.30
CA GLU A 173 34.14 -4.00 -33.72
C GLU A 173 33.39 -5.27 -34.12
N ALA A 174 33.44 -6.32 -33.28
CA ALA A 174 32.70 -7.56 -33.52
C ALA A 174 31.18 -7.32 -33.48
N LYS A 175 30.69 -6.62 -32.46
CA LYS A 175 29.27 -6.22 -32.33
C LYS A 175 28.80 -5.45 -33.54
N SER A 176 29.55 -4.40 -33.93
CA SER A 176 29.21 -3.54 -35.06
C SER A 176 29.11 -4.35 -36.37
N ALA A 177 30.02 -5.29 -36.60
CA ALA A 177 29.97 -6.15 -37.78
C ALA A 177 28.75 -7.07 -37.78
N ILE A 178 28.39 -7.65 -36.63
CA ILE A 178 27.23 -8.55 -36.51
C ILE A 178 25.91 -7.78 -36.67
N ILE A 179 25.75 -6.65 -35.97
CA ILE A 179 24.55 -5.79 -36.07
C ILE A 179 24.38 -5.33 -37.51
N ARG A 180 25.44 -4.80 -38.13
CA ARG A 180 25.41 -4.38 -39.53
C ARG A 180 25.03 -5.53 -40.47
N SER A 181 25.56 -6.73 -40.23
CA SER A 181 25.23 -7.91 -41.04
C SER A 181 23.76 -8.29 -40.94
N PHE A 182 23.20 -8.22 -39.74
CA PHE A 182 21.77 -8.49 -39.52
C PHE A 182 20.90 -7.44 -40.21
N SER A 183 21.21 -6.15 -40.04
CA SER A 183 20.46 -5.05 -40.67
C SER A 183 20.56 -5.05 -42.20
N GLU A 184 21.71 -5.42 -42.78
CA GLU A 184 21.89 -5.50 -44.24
C GLU A 184 21.11 -6.68 -44.85
N LEU A 185 21.09 -7.84 -44.18
CA LEU A 185 20.45 -9.06 -44.70
C LEU A 185 18.94 -9.11 -44.42
N TYR A 186 18.51 -8.56 -43.28
CA TYR A 186 17.13 -8.63 -42.80
C TYR A 186 16.63 -7.26 -42.30
N PRO A 187 16.59 -6.23 -43.17
CA PRO A 187 16.30 -4.86 -42.75
C PRO A 187 14.94 -4.70 -42.06
N GLU A 188 13.89 -5.33 -42.59
CA GLU A 188 12.55 -5.29 -41.99
C GLU A 188 12.52 -5.94 -40.59
N ARG A 189 13.29 -7.01 -40.39
CA ARG A 189 13.33 -7.74 -39.12
C ARG A 189 14.18 -7.01 -38.08
N ALA A 190 15.26 -6.36 -38.51
CA ALA A 190 16.04 -5.47 -37.65
C ALA A 190 15.19 -4.28 -37.20
N ALA A 191 14.48 -3.62 -38.13
CA ALA A 191 13.57 -2.52 -37.81
C ALA A 191 12.44 -2.96 -36.86
N PHE A 192 11.90 -4.16 -37.05
CA PHE A 192 10.91 -4.74 -36.13
C PHE A 192 11.47 -4.95 -34.72
N MET A 193 12.69 -5.50 -34.59
CA MET A 193 13.35 -5.66 -33.29
C MET A 193 13.56 -4.31 -32.58
N ASP A 194 14.04 -3.30 -33.31
CA ASP A 194 14.20 -1.94 -32.78
C ASP A 194 12.86 -1.37 -32.30
N ALA A 195 11.80 -1.53 -33.10
CA ALA A 195 10.45 -1.10 -32.74
C ALA A 195 9.90 -1.85 -31.52
N ALA A 196 10.20 -3.14 -31.36
CA ALA A 196 9.78 -3.93 -30.20
C ALA A 196 10.45 -3.44 -28.91
N PHE A 197 11.76 -3.15 -28.95
CA PHE A 197 12.47 -2.55 -27.82
C PHE A 197 11.95 -1.14 -27.49
N ALA A 198 11.66 -0.32 -28.50
CA ALA A 198 11.08 1.01 -28.31
C ALA A 198 9.69 0.94 -27.64
N LYS A 199 8.81 0.08 -28.16
CA LYS A 199 7.47 -0.16 -27.58
C LYS A 199 7.54 -0.64 -26.14
N ARG A 200 8.48 -1.54 -25.82
CA ARG A 200 8.72 -1.98 -24.44
C ARG A 200 9.13 -0.81 -23.54
N ALA A 201 10.08 0.02 -24.00
CA ALA A 201 10.54 1.18 -23.24
C ALA A 201 9.40 2.16 -22.94
N GLU A 202 8.52 2.42 -23.92
CA GLU A 202 7.31 3.23 -23.74
C GLU A 202 6.34 2.60 -22.72
N ALA A 203 6.10 1.28 -22.80
CA ALA A 203 5.23 0.58 -21.87
C ALA A 203 5.77 0.64 -20.43
N GLU A 204 7.08 0.51 -20.24
CA GLU A 204 7.73 0.64 -18.93
C GLU A 204 7.61 2.08 -18.38
N LEU A 205 7.81 3.10 -19.22
CA LEU A 205 7.59 4.49 -18.83
C LEU A 205 6.14 4.76 -18.40
N ALA A 206 5.17 4.20 -19.14
CA ALA A 206 3.74 4.32 -18.79
C ALA A 206 3.43 3.65 -17.45
N ARG A 207 3.97 2.44 -17.19
CA ARG A 207 3.82 1.75 -15.89
C ARG A 207 4.41 2.55 -14.73
N ARG A 208 5.56 3.19 -14.95
CA ARG A 208 6.20 4.07 -13.95
C ARG A 208 5.34 5.30 -13.65
N ALA A 209 4.74 5.91 -14.68
CA ALA A 209 3.86 7.05 -14.51
C ALA A 209 2.57 6.68 -13.72
N ASP A 210 1.96 5.54 -14.03
CA ASP A 210 0.79 5.04 -13.29
C ASP A 210 1.12 4.78 -11.81
N LEU A 211 2.26 4.14 -11.53
CA LEU A 211 2.69 3.89 -10.17
C LEU A 211 2.93 5.20 -9.39
N ALA A 212 3.55 6.19 -10.03
CA ALA A 212 3.76 7.51 -9.42
C ALA A 212 2.44 8.21 -9.09
N LEU A 213 1.47 8.18 -10.00
CA LEU A 213 0.13 8.74 -9.80
C LEU A 213 -0.61 8.05 -8.65
N GLN A 214 -0.52 6.72 -8.56
CA GLN A 214 -1.12 5.95 -7.46
C GLN A 214 -0.45 6.28 -6.12
N ALA A 215 0.87 6.45 -6.09
CA ALA A 215 1.61 6.83 -4.89
C ALA A 215 1.21 8.24 -4.42
N GLU A 216 1.08 9.19 -5.34
CA GLU A 216 0.62 10.55 -5.04
C GLU A 216 -0.80 10.55 -4.47
N ARG A 217 -1.72 9.82 -5.11
CA ARG A 217 -3.10 9.68 -4.62
C ARG A 217 -3.14 9.13 -3.19
N ARG A 218 -2.41 8.04 -2.92
CA ARG A 218 -2.33 7.44 -1.57
C ARG A 218 -1.72 8.42 -0.56
N ALA A 219 -0.75 9.23 -0.98
CA ALA A 219 -0.15 10.23 -0.11
C ALA A 219 -1.13 11.36 0.23
N GLN A 220 -1.91 11.84 -0.75
CA GLN A 220 -2.98 12.82 -0.55
C GLN A 220 -4.06 12.28 0.39
N GLU A 221 -4.60 11.09 0.12
CA GLU A 221 -5.62 10.45 0.97
C GLU A 221 -5.13 10.29 2.42
N LYS A 222 -3.86 9.88 2.60
CA LYS A 222 -3.24 9.75 3.92
C LYS A 222 -3.05 11.10 4.61
N ALA A 223 -2.69 12.16 3.87
CA ALA A 223 -2.55 13.50 4.40
C ALA A 223 -3.89 14.06 4.86
N GLU A 224 -4.94 13.94 4.03
CA GLU A 224 -6.30 14.34 4.38
C GLU A 224 -6.84 13.57 5.59
N GLU A 225 -6.58 12.27 5.67
CA GLU A 225 -6.94 11.47 6.84
C GLU A 225 -6.17 11.90 8.10
N ALA A 226 -4.87 12.21 7.97
CA ALA A 226 -4.06 12.70 9.08
C ALA A 226 -4.54 14.07 9.57
N GLU A 227 -4.89 14.99 8.66
CA GLU A 227 -5.46 16.31 8.98
C GLU A 227 -6.81 16.17 9.68
N ARG A 228 -7.72 15.35 9.14
CA ARG A 228 -9.01 15.06 9.77
C ARG A 228 -8.83 14.50 11.18
N ARG A 229 -7.92 13.53 11.34
CA ARG A 229 -7.63 12.92 12.64
C ARG A 229 -7.03 13.93 13.62
N ALA A 230 -6.10 14.76 13.16
CA ALA A 230 -5.50 15.81 13.98
C ALA A 230 -6.56 16.83 14.44
N PHE A 231 -7.50 17.19 13.55
CA PHE A 231 -8.64 18.03 13.93
C PHE A 231 -9.55 17.34 14.94
N GLU A 232 -9.97 16.09 14.72
CA GLU A 232 -10.80 15.33 15.67
C GLU A 232 -10.13 15.18 17.05
N GLU A 233 -8.80 15.05 17.10
CA GLU A 233 -8.01 14.97 18.33
C GLU A 233 -7.72 16.34 18.95
N SER A 234 -7.94 17.45 18.23
CA SER A 234 -7.78 18.80 18.76
C SER A 234 -8.81 19.12 19.85
N VAL A 235 -8.55 20.14 20.67
CA VAL A 235 -9.50 20.56 21.71
C VAL A 235 -10.84 20.99 21.09
N GLU A 236 -10.78 21.71 19.97
CA GLU A 236 -11.95 22.16 19.22
C GLU A 236 -12.72 21.01 18.59
N GLY A 237 -12.05 20.10 17.86
CA GLY A 237 -12.73 18.94 17.28
C GLY A 237 -13.34 18.01 18.32
N ARG A 238 -12.68 17.83 19.47
CA ARG A 238 -13.28 17.12 20.60
C ARG A 238 -14.46 17.87 21.23
N TRP A 239 -14.42 19.19 21.31
CA TRP A 239 -15.55 20.00 21.76
C TRP A 239 -16.77 19.83 20.85
N LEU A 240 -16.58 19.88 19.54
CA LEU A 240 -17.66 19.67 18.57
C LEU A 240 -18.26 18.26 18.65
N THR A 241 -17.44 17.25 18.95
CA THR A 241 -17.87 15.84 18.93
C THR A 241 -18.28 15.26 20.28
N GLN A 242 -17.80 15.83 21.39
CA GLN A 242 -17.98 15.32 22.76
C GLN A 242 -18.50 16.36 23.75
N GLY A 243 -18.48 17.65 23.39
CA GLY A 243 -19.00 18.73 24.23
C GLY A 243 -20.52 18.69 24.36
N THR A 244 -21.04 19.34 25.38
CA THR A 244 -22.47 19.41 25.67
C THR A 244 -22.85 20.83 26.04
N CYS A 245 -23.95 21.32 25.48
CA CYS A 245 -24.60 22.55 25.93
C CYS A 245 -25.66 22.19 26.98
N CYS A 246 -25.71 22.94 28.08
CA CYS A 246 -26.67 22.76 29.17
C CYS A 246 -27.51 24.02 29.35
N LEU A 247 -28.81 23.91 29.11
CA LEU A 247 -29.77 24.94 29.49
C LEU A 247 -30.26 24.64 30.90
N VAL A 248 -30.01 25.56 31.83
CA VAL A 248 -30.53 25.47 33.19
C VAL A 248 -31.93 26.06 33.24
N ILE A 249 -32.94 25.20 33.37
CA ILE A 249 -34.35 25.61 33.48
C ILE A 249 -34.65 26.02 34.93
N ARG A 250 -34.18 25.23 35.90
CA ARG A 250 -34.31 25.50 37.33
C ARG A 250 -33.07 25.00 38.08
N ARG A 251 -32.70 25.72 39.13
CA ARG A 251 -31.68 25.29 40.10
C ARG A 251 -32.34 24.89 41.40
N PHE A 252 -31.69 23.97 42.11
CA PHE A 252 -32.05 23.68 43.49
C PHE A 252 -32.08 24.96 44.32
N THR A 253 -33.02 25.03 45.26
CA THR A 253 -33.08 26.10 46.25
C THR A 253 -32.02 25.90 47.34
N SER A 254 -31.66 24.65 47.62
CA SER A 254 -30.52 24.26 48.46
C SER A 254 -29.90 22.96 47.95
N GLU A 255 -28.58 22.79 48.06
CA GLU A 255 -27.91 21.58 47.58
C GLU A 255 -28.42 20.35 48.35
N PRO A 256 -29.05 19.37 47.67
CA PRO A 256 -29.69 18.26 48.36
C PRO A 256 -28.67 17.22 48.84
N ASN A 257 -28.94 16.64 50.01
CA ASN A 257 -28.19 15.47 50.46
C ASN A 257 -28.61 14.24 49.65
N ARG A 258 -27.75 13.73 48.77
CA ARG A 258 -28.04 12.56 47.91
C ARG A 258 -27.83 11.21 48.61
N GLU A 259 -27.32 11.20 49.84
CA GLU A 259 -27.19 9.98 50.63
C GLU A 259 -28.55 9.52 51.16
N PHE A 260 -28.61 8.27 51.62
CA PHE A 260 -29.76 7.75 52.38
C PHE A 260 -29.38 7.64 53.86
N PRO A 261 -30.28 7.97 54.80
CA PRO A 261 -30.00 7.76 56.21
C PRO A 261 -29.79 6.27 56.47
N SER A 262 -28.77 5.92 57.27
CA SER A 262 -28.53 4.53 57.67
C SER A 262 -29.71 3.98 58.47
N PHE A 263 -29.82 2.65 58.58
CA PHE A 263 -30.90 2.00 59.35
C PHE A 263 -31.06 2.59 60.77
N PHE A 264 -29.94 2.73 61.50
CA PHE A 264 -29.94 3.38 62.82
C PHE A 264 -30.27 4.87 62.73
N GLY A 265 -29.79 5.58 61.71
CA GLY A 265 -30.15 6.98 61.47
C GLY A 265 -31.66 7.18 61.32
N LYS A 266 -32.34 6.33 60.54
CA LYS A 266 -33.81 6.36 60.41
C LYS A 266 -34.51 6.04 61.73
N LEU A 267 -34.01 5.05 62.48
CA LEU A 267 -34.55 4.65 63.79
C LEU A 267 -34.47 5.79 64.82
N PHE A 268 -33.46 6.65 64.73
CA PHE A 268 -33.30 7.84 65.58
C PHE A 268 -33.89 9.13 64.96
N GLY A 269 -34.77 9.01 63.96
CA GLY A 269 -35.52 10.15 63.40
C GLY A 269 -34.75 11.01 62.39
N LYS A 270 -33.56 10.59 61.93
CA LYS A 270 -32.83 11.31 60.88
C LYS A 270 -33.57 11.20 59.55
N ARG A 271 -34.11 12.32 59.08
CA ARG A 271 -34.68 12.48 57.74
C ARG A 271 -33.81 13.40 56.90
N TYR A 272 -33.78 13.15 55.60
CA TYR A 272 -33.15 14.04 54.64
C TYR A 272 -34.21 14.63 53.73
N ASP A 273 -33.99 15.87 53.30
CA ASP A 273 -34.96 16.60 52.50
C ASP A 273 -35.23 15.91 51.16
N ASP A 274 -36.48 15.95 50.74
CA ASP A 274 -36.87 15.51 49.41
C ASP A 274 -36.30 16.46 48.36
N TYR A 275 -35.88 15.89 47.24
CA TYR A 275 -35.34 16.63 46.12
C TYR A 275 -35.67 15.93 44.82
N PHE A 276 -35.71 16.69 43.74
CA PHE A 276 -35.98 16.14 42.42
C PHE A 276 -35.11 16.77 41.34
N GLU A 277 -34.58 15.96 40.45
CA GLU A 277 -33.77 16.36 39.33
C GLU A 277 -34.43 15.91 38.03
N PHE A 278 -34.68 16.88 37.16
CA PHE A 278 -35.14 16.64 35.80
C PHE A 278 -34.00 16.87 34.82
N LYS A 279 -33.87 15.94 33.87
CA LYS A 279 -32.93 16.06 32.77
C LYS A 279 -33.64 15.78 31.45
N ILE A 280 -33.55 16.73 30.54
CA ILE A 280 -34.08 16.61 29.18
C ILE A 280 -32.90 16.43 28.23
N THR A 281 -32.90 15.36 27.44
CA THR A 281 -31.82 15.07 26.48
C THR A 281 -32.39 14.68 25.12
N PRO A 282 -31.88 15.23 24.02
CA PRO A 282 -32.23 14.74 22.70
C PRO A 282 -31.53 13.40 22.42
N GLY A 283 -32.19 12.57 21.63
CA GLY A 283 -31.71 11.30 21.14
C GLY A 283 -32.19 11.06 19.71
N VAL A 284 -31.72 9.98 19.11
CA VAL A 284 -32.05 9.60 17.73
C VAL A 284 -33.10 8.50 17.75
N ASN A 285 -34.22 8.71 17.06
CA ASN A 285 -35.25 7.70 16.82
C ASN A 285 -35.52 7.61 15.32
N GLY A 286 -34.87 6.66 14.64
CA GLY A 286 -34.82 6.61 13.18
C GLY A 286 -34.15 7.87 12.61
N ASP A 287 -34.84 8.56 11.70
CA ASP A 287 -34.38 9.80 11.08
C ASP A 287 -34.88 11.07 11.79
N GLN A 288 -35.43 10.93 13.01
CA GLN A 288 -36.00 12.03 13.77
C GLN A 288 -35.28 12.21 15.11
N VAL A 289 -35.29 13.45 15.60
CA VAL A 289 -34.89 13.78 16.98
C VAL A 289 -36.04 13.46 17.91
N ALA A 290 -35.76 12.73 18.98
CA ALA A 290 -36.69 12.50 20.07
C ALA A 290 -36.10 13.05 21.38
N TRP A 291 -36.95 13.48 22.31
CA TRP A 291 -36.57 14.15 23.54
C TRP A 291 -36.95 13.30 24.74
N THR A 292 -35.95 12.83 25.46
CA THR A 292 -36.14 12.05 26.68
C THR A 292 -36.20 12.99 27.87
N VAL A 293 -37.25 12.89 28.67
CA VAL A 293 -37.33 13.51 30.00
C VAL A 293 -37.06 12.43 31.02
N SER A 294 -35.99 12.57 31.80
CA SER A 294 -35.73 11.77 32.98
C SER A 294 -35.94 12.58 34.25
N ALA A 295 -36.38 11.88 35.27
CA ALA A 295 -36.86 12.41 36.53
C ALA A 295 -36.32 11.49 37.61
N GLN A 296 -35.41 11.99 38.44
CA GLN A 296 -34.80 11.21 39.51
C GLN A 296 -34.73 12.01 40.81
N GLY A 297 -34.87 11.34 41.94
CA GLY A 297 -34.75 12.01 43.22
C GLY A 297 -35.28 11.20 44.38
N ARG A 298 -35.57 11.90 45.47
CA ARG A 298 -36.16 11.32 46.68
C ARG A 298 -37.49 12.01 46.99
N VAL A 299 -38.50 11.20 47.24
CA VAL A 299 -39.84 11.63 47.68
C VAL A 299 -40.27 10.72 48.83
N SER A 300 -40.61 11.29 49.99
CA SER A 300 -41.05 10.56 51.18
C SER A 300 -40.13 9.38 51.54
N GLU A 301 -38.82 9.64 51.57
CA GLU A 301 -37.74 8.65 51.82
C GLU A 301 -37.55 7.56 50.76
N GLY A 302 -38.37 7.51 49.71
CA GLY A 302 -38.26 6.60 48.58
C GLY A 302 -37.50 7.20 47.40
N SER A 303 -36.75 6.36 46.69
CA SER A 303 -36.15 6.76 45.40
C SER A 303 -37.21 6.77 44.32
N VAL A 304 -37.26 7.86 43.56
CA VAL A 304 -38.09 7.96 42.36
C VAL A 304 -37.19 7.98 41.14
N TYR A 305 -37.53 7.16 40.16
CA TYR A 305 -36.95 7.22 38.82
C TYR A 305 -38.07 7.08 37.79
N LYS A 306 -38.17 8.06 36.88
CA LYS A 306 -39.17 8.08 35.81
C LYS A 306 -38.53 8.58 34.52
N THR A 307 -38.89 8.00 33.40
CA THR A 307 -38.38 8.40 32.08
C THR A 307 -39.45 8.24 31.03
N GLU A 308 -39.59 9.22 30.15
CA GLU A 308 -40.52 9.19 29.02
C GLU A 308 -39.91 9.93 27.82
N VAL A 309 -40.28 9.54 26.60
CA VAL A 309 -39.71 10.06 25.34
C VAL A 309 -40.80 10.77 24.54
N PHE A 310 -40.47 11.96 24.03
CA PHE A 310 -41.39 12.83 23.31
C PHE A 310 -40.86 13.21 21.93
N PRO A 311 -41.73 13.46 20.93
CA PRO A 311 -41.30 13.86 19.60
C PRO A 311 -40.82 15.32 19.53
N THR A 312 -41.17 16.17 20.50
CA THR A 312 -40.80 17.59 20.50
C THR A 312 -40.33 18.03 21.88
N TYR A 313 -39.47 19.05 21.89
CA TYR A 313 -38.94 19.64 23.12
C TYR A 313 -40.06 20.22 24.00
N ASP A 314 -41.01 20.95 23.41
CA ASP A 314 -42.11 21.57 24.17
C ASP A 314 -42.97 20.54 24.91
N LYS A 315 -43.20 19.36 24.31
CA LYS A 315 -43.91 18.25 24.97
C LYS A 315 -43.11 17.67 26.12
N ALA A 316 -41.79 17.57 25.97
CA ALA A 316 -40.89 17.16 27.03
C ALA A 316 -40.92 18.15 28.21
N VAL A 317 -40.81 19.46 27.95
CA VAL A 317 -40.87 20.51 28.99
C VAL A 317 -42.23 20.53 29.67
N ALA A 318 -43.34 20.49 28.92
CA ALA A 318 -44.68 20.46 29.48
C ALA A 318 -44.91 19.25 30.39
N THR A 319 -44.37 18.09 30.01
CA THR A 319 -44.43 16.88 30.84
C THR A 319 -43.59 16.99 32.10
N MET A 320 -42.40 17.58 32.00
CA MET A 320 -41.53 17.86 33.14
C MET A 320 -42.24 18.76 34.17
N GLU A 321 -42.84 19.88 33.73
CA GLU A 321 -43.57 20.78 34.63
C GLU A 321 -44.80 20.12 35.26
N ARG A 322 -45.53 19.27 34.51
CA ARG A 322 -46.60 18.44 35.06
C ARG A 322 -46.09 17.50 36.15
N TRP A 323 -45.04 16.74 35.88
CA TRP A 323 -44.44 15.83 36.86
C TRP A 323 -43.95 16.58 38.09
N ARG A 324 -43.34 17.75 37.93
CA ARG A 324 -42.92 18.61 39.05
C ARG A 324 -44.11 18.95 39.95
N SER A 325 -45.25 19.32 39.35
CA SER A 325 -46.48 19.61 40.09
C SER A 325 -47.02 18.35 40.79
N ASP A 326 -47.03 17.21 40.10
CA ASP A 326 -47.53 15.93 40.64
C ASP A 326 -46.70 15.44 41.83
N PHE A 327 -45.37 15.60 41.79
CA PHE A 327 -44.48 15.16 42.87
C PHE A 327 -44.50 16.09 44.09
N GLY A 328 -44.87 17.36 43.93
CA GLY A 328 -45.03 18.30 45.05
C GLY A 328 -43.74 18.61 45.84
N VAL A 329 -42.56 18.29 45.31
CA VAL A 329 -41.27 18.56 45.95
C VAL A 329 -40.82 20.00 45.69
N PRO A 330 -40.49 20.79 46.72
CA PRO A 330 -40.08 22.19 46.54
C PRO A 330 -38.64 22.36 46.03
N ASN A 331 -37.72 21.46 46.40
CA ASN A 331 -36.32 21.55 46.02
C ASN A 331 -36.05 20.79 44.71
N VAL A 332 -36.01 21.52 43.59
CA VAL A 332 -35.96 20.92 42.24
C VAL A 332 -34.88 21.54 41.38
N SER A 333 -34.14 20.69 40.67
CA SER A 333 -33.26 21.07 39.55
C SER A 333 -33.88 20.58 38.24
N ALA A 334 -33.76 21.37 37.19
CA ALA A 334 -34.17 20.97 35.86
C ALA A 334 -33.18 21.51 34.82
N VAL A 335 -32.63 20.62 34.00
CA VAL A 335 -31.67 20.96 32.95
C VAL A 335 -32.06 20.32 31.62
N THR A 336 -31.70 20.96 30.52
CA THR A 336 -31.64 20.33 29.20
C THR A 336 -30.19 20.21 28.78
N GLU A 337 -29.72 18.99 28.52
CA GLU A 337 -28.37 18.76 28.00
C GLU A 337 -28.43 18.33 26.54
N ILE A 338 -27.77 19.08 25.66
CA ILE A 338 -27.75 18.87 24.22
C ILE A 338 -26.29 18.61 23.79
N PRO A 339 -25.97 17.39 23.34
CA PRO A 339 -24.65 17.11 22.79
C PRO A 339 -24.36 17.99 21.57
N ASN A 340 -23.16 18.55 21.48
CA ASN A 340 -22.79 19.46 20.38
C ASN A 340 -22.90 18.81 19.00
N VAL A 341 -22.68 17.49 18.91
CA VAL A 341 -22.82 16.72 17.68
C VAL A 341 -24.26 16.71 17.12
N MET A 342 -25.26 17.03 17.96
CA MET A 342 -26.67 17.15 17.57
C MET A 342 -27.08 18.59 17.25
N LEU A 343 -26.18 19.56 17.35
CA LEU A 343 -26.44 20.96 17.00
C LEU A 343 -26.05 21.21 15.54
N GLU A 344 -26.91 21.88 14.78
CA GLU A 344 -26.58 22.34 13.42
C GLU A 344 -25.43 23.36 13.44
N THR A 345 -25.38 24.20 14.48
CA THR A 345 -24.31 25.17 14.70
C THR A 345 -23.94 25.17 16.18
N PRO A 346 -23.05 24.25 16.61
CA PRO A 346 -22.59 24.21 18.00
C PRO A 346 -21.82 25.50 18.34
N PRO A 347 -21.91 26.00 19.57
CA PRO A 347 -21.21 27.20 19.98
C PRO A 347 -19.69 26.97 19.97
N ALA A 348 -18.91 28.04 19.81
CA ALA A 348 -17.46 27.97 19.92
C ALA A 348 -17.03 27.51 21.33
N LEU A 349 -15.89 26.83 21.42
CA LEU A 349 -15.32 26.44 22.70
C LEU A 349 -15.05 27.70 23.56
N PRO A 350 -15.55 27.79 24.79
CA PRO A 350 -15.30 28.95 25.64
C PRO A 350 -13.82 29.13 25.96
N ALA A 351 -13.39 30.38 26.09
CA ALA A 351 -11.99 30.73 26.36
C ALA A 351 -11.50 30.10 27.67
N GLY A 352 -10.30 29.51 27.64
CA GLY A 352 -9.66 28.88 28.81
C GLY A 352 -10.12 27.45 29.13
N VAL A 353 -11.04 26.88 28.33
CA VAL A 353 -11.49 25.50 28.50
C VAL A 353 -10.58 24.53 27.72
N HIS A 354 -10.01 23.55 28.41
CA HIS A 354 -9.21 22.49 27.79
C HIS A 354 -9.84 21.10 27.89
N ASN A 355 -10.88 20.95 28.71
CA ASN A 355 -11.59 19.68 28.88
C ASN A 355 -12.63 19.49 27.76
N PRO A 356 -12.51 18.45 26.93
CA PRO A 356 -13.44 18.21 25.83
C PRO A 356 -14.87 17.82 26.26
N ARG A 357 -15.05 17.34 27.51
CA ARG A 357 -16.37 17.03 28.10
C ARG A 357 -16.96 18.21 28.86
N TYR A 358 -16.56 19.42 28.51
CA TYR A 358 -17.09 20.61 29.12
C TYR A 358 -18.61 20.69 28.92
N ILE A 359 -19.30 21.20 29.93
CA ILE A 359 -20.72 21.49 29.88
C ILE A 359 -20.83 23.01 29.81
N HIS A 360 -21.24 23.53 28.65
CA HIS A 360 -21.40 24.95 28.45
C HIS A 360 -22.82 25.38 28.79
N GLU A 361 -22.96 26.26 29.78
CA GLU A 361 -24.27 26.79 30.15
C GLU A 361 -24.77 27.81 29.11
N VAL A 362 -26.00 27.63 28.64
CA VAL A 362 -26.64 28.46 27.60
C VAL A 362 -27.91 29.11 28.14
N SER A 363 -28.31 30.26 27.57
CA SER A 363 -29.43 31.07 28.10
C SER A 363 -30.80 30.70 27.52
N SER A 364 -30.86 30.16 26.30
CA SER A 364 -32.12 29.71 25.69
C SER A 364 -31.92 28.52 24.77
N ILE A 365 -32.94 27.65 24.68
CA ILE A 365 -32.96 26.56 23.69
C ILE A 365 -33.24 27.07 22.27
N SER A 366 -33.91 28.21 22.13
CA SER A 366 -34.28 28.79 20.83
C SER A 366 -33.07 29.21 19.98
N GLU A 367 -31.89 29.28 20.60
CA GLU A 367 -30.60 29.55 19.95
C GLU A 367 -30.10 28.35 19.14
N PHE A 368 -30.69 27.17 19.33
CA PHE A 368 -30.19 25.90 18.80
C PHE A 368 -31.20 25.23 17.87
N ILE A 369 -30.70 24.77 16.73
CA ILE A 369 -31.41 23.81 15.88
C ILE A 369 -30.82 22.43 16.14
N VAL A 370 -31.62 21.56 16.77
CA VAL A 370 -31.22 20.19 17.11
C VAL A 370 -31.59 19.24 15.97
N ARG A 371 -30.62 18.48 15.48
CA ARG A 371 -30.78 17.54 14.37
C ARG A 371 -30.19 16.17 14.70
N VAL A 372 -30.59 15.17 13.91
CA VAL A 372 -29.93 13.86 13.94
C VAL A 372 -28.48 14.06 13.49
N PRO A 373 -27.49 13.60 14.27
CA PRO A 373 -26.09 13.75 13.91
C PRO A 373 -25.82 12.96 12.62
N PRO A 374 -24.90 13.43 11.75
CA PRO A 374 -24.52 12.67 10.58
C PRO A 374 -23.99 11.29 11.02
N PRO A 375 -24.24 10.23 10.24
CA PRO A 375 -23.76 8.89 10.57
C PRO A 375 -22.25 8.96 10.75
N ARG A 376 -21.76 8.52 11.92
CA ARG A 376 -20.32 8.44 12.13
C ARG A 376 -19.76 7.49 11.07
N PRO A 377 -18.71 7.88 10.32
CA PRO A 377 -18.06 6.96 9.39
C PRO A 377 -17.66 5.72 10.19
N ARG A 378 -18.08 4.55 9.73
CA ARG A 378 -17.75 3.28 10.39
C ARG A 378 -16.22 3.23 10.48
N ARG A 379 -15.69 3.20 11.71
CA ARG A 379 -14.28 2.86 11.92
C ARG A 379 -14.08 1.47 11.33
N SER A 380 -13.45 1.44 10.17
CA SER A 380 -12.98 0.23 9.52
C SER A 380 -12.10 -0.50 10.53
N ARG A 381 -12.62 -1.56 11.17
CA ARG A 381 -11.82 -2.46 12.00
C ARG A 381 -11.11 -3.39 11.03
N TYR A 382 -10.01 -2.92 10.45
CA TYR A 382 -9.04 -3.76 9.75
C TYR A 382 -7.68 -3.57 10.40
#